data_AF-A0A1Q8JQ83-F1
#
_entry.id   AF-A0A1Q8JQ83-F1
#
_cell.length_a   1.000
_cell.length_b   1.000
_cell.length_c   1.000
_cell.angle_alpha   90.00
_cell.angle_beta   90.00
_cell.angle_gamma   90.00
#
_symmetry.space_group_name_H-M   'P 1'
#
loop_
_entity.id
_entity.type
_entity.pdbx_description
1 polymer ?
#
loop_
_entity_poly.entity_id
_entity_poly.type
_entity_poly.pdbx_seq_one_letter_code
_entity_poly.pdbx_strand_id
1 'polypeptide(L)'
;MRRITRTGLRGVGLLAATGALCAVAVVPAVAAEPGASWQPELSGGSGPGVVVDDGGARFDRATAVGAPADESSDAEASADPVGVVPTGLLTLEPHTLDAPTREVGSTLVADTPPGSSATMDVRGRKPGGSWTEWIPAEDDRAELPETVREVQGRLVLSSTGTASPSVREVTLTAEPATGSEADAESGPQAEAAPRSYSVFATREGLEGGTTANGHKIAPRDRFVALPSRRALSANGKTDYSVKVCAPNGRCAIAPVWDIGPWNTKDDYWNPSNERQMWKDLPQGLPQAAAAFHDGHNGGKDQFDRKPANPAGIDLGDGIFWDVLGLKDNSQVQVDYLWTGSQRLSAVETEGAPDVQILARPEAGAESVGIAVDATEVPVQCTEGDFVRIGDEQYLPSSAFAQLPGDVPGCAAAPAGPGAAPGPADDDAAAAPTTPGTAPADEPETPGTAPATPSSPSSDTPDPATPSGTATGGTSTTPDAGGEPGDEPVDGPDDGPDDGPVPDGDRQAAAGTVPGSAQRGPSGAR
;
A
#
# COMPACT_ATOMS: atom_id res chain seq x y z
N MET A 1 10.46 -101.64 41.24
CA MET A 1 9.21 -101.48 40.46
C MET A 1 8.66 -100.07 40.68
N ARG A 2 7.84 -99.53 39.74
CA ARG A 2 6.79 -98.46 39.87
C ARG A 2 7.01 -97.32 40.91
N ARG A 3 6.79 -96.04 40.59
CA ARG A 3 6.22 -95.38 39.40
C ARG A 3 6.71 -93.92 39.31
N ILE A 4 6.46 -93.27 38.18
CA ILE A 4 6.81 -91.87 37.92
C ILE A 4 5.80 -90.92 38.56
N THR A 5 6.28 -89.88 39.25
CA THR A 5 5.68 -88.54 39.24
C THR A 5 6.77 -87.49 39.49
N ARG A 6 7.00 -86.61 38.50
CA ARG A 6 7.75 -85.35 38.67
C ARG A 6 6.74 -84.22 38.89
N THR A 7 7.08 -83.25 39.72
CA THR A 7 7.21 -81.81 39.39
C THR A 7 7.84 -81.12 40.61
N GLY A 8 8.79 -80.21 40.40
CA GLY A 8 9.61 -79.65 41.46
C GLY A 8 9.12 -78.31 42.01
N LEU A 9 9.35 -78.07 43.30
CA LEU A 9 9.34 -76.72 43.88
C LEU A 9 10.58 -75.94 43.39
N ARG A 10 10.36 -74.71 42.90
CA ARG A 10 11.21 -73.49 43.01
C ARG A 10 10.63 -72.43 42.04
N GLY A 11 10.50 -71.16 42.40
CA GLY A 11 10.85 -70.52 43.69
C GLY A 11 10.22 -69.13 43.85
N VAL A 12 10.57 -68.47 44.96
CA VAL A 12 10.06 -67.16 45.40
C VAL A 12 10.25 -66.06 44.35
N GLY A 13 9.24 -65.20 44.18
CA GLY A 13 9.26 -64.05 43.28
C GLY A 13 8.06 -63.12 43.49
N LEU A 14 7.86 -62.63 44.72
CA LEU A 14 6.73 -61.74 45.03
C LEU A 14 7.03 -60.31 44.53
N LEU A 15 6.54 -59.96 43.35
CA LEU A 15 6.64 -58.58 42.84
C LEU A 15 5.82 -57.65 43.74
N ALA A 16 6.48 -56.62 44.28
CA ALA A 16 5.78 -55.46 44.81
C ALA A 16 5.17 -54.67 43.63
N ALA A 17 3.85 -54.62 43.55
CA ALA A 17 3.15 -53.81 42.58
C ALA A 17 3.22 -52.33 43.00
N THR A 18 4.29 -51.64 42.60
CA THR A 18 4.43 -50.19 42.79
C THR A 18 3.38 -49.48 41.94
N GLY A 19 2.23 -49.18 42.55
CA GLY A 19 1.15 -48.43 41.92
C GLY A 19 1.60 -46.99 41.65
N ALA A 20 2.17 -46.77 40.46
CA ALA A 20 2.42 -45.43 39.96
C ALA A 20 1.06 -44.76 39.73
N LEU A 21 0.64 -43.91 40.67
CA LEU A 21 -0.39 -42.92 40.40
C LEU A 21 0.17 -41.98 39.33
N CYS A 22 -0.22 -42.20 38.08
CA CYS A 22 -0.25 -41.14 37.10
C CYS A 22 -1.25 -40.11 37.60
N ALA A 23 -0.75 -39.15 38.39
CA ALA A 23 -1.44 -37.90 38.62
C ALA A 23 -1.55 -37.22 37.26
N VAL A 24 -2.67 -37.46 36.57
CA VAL A 24 -3.05 -36.67 35.41
C VAL A 24 -3.21 -35.26 35.94
N ALA A 25 -2.21 -34.43 35.66
CA ALA A 25 -2.33 -33.00 35.82
C ALA A 25 -3.42 -32.58 34.83
N VAL A 26 -4.66 -32.52 35.33
CA VAL A 26 -5.73 -31.76 34.70
C VAL A 26 -5.27 -30.32 34.81
N VAL A 27 -4.47 -29.89 33.83
CA VAL A 27 -4.29 -28.48 33.54
C VAL A 27 -5.71 -27.94 33.45
N PRO A 28 -6.13 -27.00 34.31
CA PRO A 28 -7.45 -26.43 34.16
C PRO A 28 -7.51 -25.87 32.75
N ALA A 29 -8.57 -26.19 32.01
CA ALA A 29 -8.84 -25.51 30.75
C ALA A 29 -9.01 -24.03 31.11
N VAL A 30 -7.95 -23.25 30.87
CA VAL A 30 -8.00 -21.80 30.98
C VAL A 30 -9.08 -21.41 29.99
N ALA A 31 -10.18 -20.83 30.50
CA ALA A 31 -11.16 -20.26 29.60
C ALA A 31 -10.42 -19.24 28.74
N ALA A 32 -10.63 -19.28 27.42
CA ALA A 32 -10.16 -18.17 26.59
C ALA A 32 -10.77 -16.89 27.19
N GLU A 33 -9.92 -15.92 27.51
CA GLU A 33 -10.40 -14.60 27.90
C GLU A 33 -11.28 -14.10 26.74
N PRO A 34 -12.50 -13.61 27.00
CA PRO A 34 -13.42 -13.27 25.93
C PRO A 34 -12.86 -12.13 25.09
N GLY A 35 -12.92 -12.27 23.76
CA GLY A 35 -12.46 -11.24 22.83
C GLY A 35 -13.05 -9.86 23.12
N ALA A 36 -12.21 -8.84 23.00
CA ALA A 36 -12.61 -7.46 23.24
C ALA A 36 -13.50 -7.00 22.08
N SER A 37 -14.76 -6.72 22.36
CA SER A 37 -15.77 -6.36 21.36
C SER A 37 -16.25 -4.92 21.57
N TRP A 38 -16.23 -4.12 20.51
CA TRP A 38 -16.59 -2.69 20.54
C TRP A 38 -17.32 -2.28 19.27
N GLN A 39 -17.98 -1.11 19.34
CA GLN A 39 -18.70 -0.51 18.21
C GLN A 39 -18.04 0.83 17.86
N PRO A 40 -17.34 0.93 16.71
CA PRO A 40 -16.80 2.20 16.24
C PRO A 40 -17.92 3.21 15.95
N GLU A 41 -17.73 4.45 16.40
CA GLU A 41 -18.64 5.55 16.09
C GLU A 41 -18.52 5.94 14.61
N LEU A 42 -19.54 5.62 13.81
CA LEU A 42 -19.53 5.86 12.36
C LEU A 42 -19.41 7.35 12.02
N SER A 43 -19.97 8.24 12.85
CA SER A 43 -19.90 9.69 12.63
C SER A 43 -18.51 10.31 12.91
N GLY A 44 -17.60 9.56 13.54
CA GLY A 44 -16.18 9.90 13.60
C GLY A 44 -15.38 9.48 12.36
N GLY A 45 -15.94 8.62 11.50
CA GLY A 45 -15.24 8.14 10.30
C GLY A 45 -15.18 9.16 9.17
N SER A 46 -14.21 9.00 8.26
CA SER A 46 -14.08 9.86 7.08
C SER A 46 -13.51 9.15 5.84
N GLY A 47 -13.88 9.65 4.65
CA GLY A 47 -13.36 9.20 3.36
C GLY A 47 -14.35 9.42 2.19
N PRO A 48 -13.97 9.07 0.95
CA PRO A 48 -14.78 9.29 -0.25
C PRO A 48 -15.93 8.29 -0.39
N GLY A 49 -17.01 8.68 -1.07
CA GLY A 49 -18.09 7.78 -1.47
C GLY A 49 -18.99 7.27 -0.36
N VAL A 50 -18.88 7.82 0.85
CA VAL A 50 -19.72 7.50 2.00
C VAL A 50 -20.19 8.80 2.65
N VAL A 51 -21.49 8.87 2.94
CA VAL A 51 -22.09 9.92 3.77
C VAL A 51 -22.60 9.26 5.04
N VAL A 52 -22.31 9.85 6.19
CA VAL A 52 -22.83 9.39 7.49
C VAL A 52 -23.89 10.37 7.98
N ASP A 53 -25.03 9.84 8.42
CA ASP A 53 -26.13 10.59 9.02
C ASP A 53 -26.72 9.81 10.22
N ASP A 54 -27.79 10.31 10.86
CA ASP A 54 -28.44 9.66 12.01
C ASP A 54 -28.91 8.21 11.73
N GLY A 55 -29.00 7.81 10.45
CA GLY A 55 -29.30 6.45 10.02
C GLY A 55 -28.08 5.53 9.84
N GLY A 56 -26.86 6.03 10.05
CA GLY A 56 -25.60 5.31 9.87
C GLY A 56 -24.83 5.73 8.61
N ALA A 57 -23.93 4.86 8.15
CA ALA A 57 -23.11 5.09 6.96
C ALA A 57 -23.85 4.64 5.69
N ARG A 58 -23.96 5.51 4.68
CA ARG A 58 -24.63 5.23 3.40
C ARG A 58 -23.71 5.53 2.23
N PHE A 59 -23.68 4.64 1.25
CA PHE A 59 -22.95 4.85 0.00
C PHE A 59 -23.47 6.08 -0.77
N ASP A 60 -22.54 6.93 -1.22
CA ASP A 60 -22.76 8.06 -2.10
C ASP A 60 -22.01 7.91 -3.42
N ARG A 61 -22.76 7.73 -4.52
CA ARG A 61 -22.18 7.64 -5.87
C ARG A 61 -21.58 8.96 -6.37
N ALA A 62 -21.94 10.12 -5.81
CA ALA A 62 -21.41 11.40 -6.28
C ALA A 62 -19.93 11.63 -5.87
N THR A 63 -19.48 11.01 -4.80
CA THR A 63 -18.11 11.09 -4.28
C THR A 63 -17.34 9.77 -4.31
N ALA A 64 -17.96 8.68 -4.77
CA ALA A 64 -17.33 7.36 -4.89
C ALA A 64 -16.22 7.33 -5.95
N VAL A 65 -15.18 6.54 -5.66
CA VAL A 65 -14.00 6.33 -6.50
C VAL A 65 -14.12 5.01 -7.28
N GLY A 66 -13.33 4.87 -8.35
CA GLY A 66 -13.34 3.66 -9.17
C GLY A 66 -12.45 2.55 -8.61
N ALA A 67 -13.04 1.39 -8.30
CA ALA A 67 -12.33 0.17 -7.91
C ALA A 67 -12.91 -1.04 -8.70
N PRO A 68 -12.24 -2.20 -8.81
CA PRO A 68 -12.90 -3.42 -9.27
C PRO A 68 -13.98 -3.86 -8.26
N ALA A 69 -14.79 -4.83 -8.65
CA ALA A 69 -15.62 -5.56 -7.69
C ALA A 69 -14.75 -6.23 -6.62
N ASP A 70 -15.23 -6.22 -5.38
CA ASP A 70 -14.84 -7.21 -4.37
C ASP A 70 -15.66 -8.48 -4.63
N GLU A 71 -15.12 -9.34 -5.51
CA GLU A 71 -15.63 -10.68 -5.80
C GLU A 71 -15.77 -11.47 -4.49
N SER A 72 -16.98 -12.00 -4.22
CA SER A 72 -17.17 -13.04 -3.22
C SER A 72 -16.47 -14.34 -3.65
N SER A 73 -15.96 -15.11 -2.69
CA SER A 73 -15.04 -16.25 -2.84
C SER A 73 -15.53 -17.45 -3.68
N ASP A 74 -16.75 -17.43 -4.20
CA ASP A 74 -17.32 -18.45 -5.11
C ASP A 74 -17.10 -18.16 -6.62
N ALA A 75 -16.54 -16.99 -6.99
CA ALA A 75 -16.48 -16.51 -8.38
C ALA A 75 -15.22 -16.96 -9.18
N GLU A 76 -14.94 -18.27 -9.22
CA GLU A 76 -13.92 -18.81 -10.14
C GLU A 76 -14.30 -18.56 -11.61
N ALA A 77 -13.54 -17.67 -12.27
CA ALA A 77 -13.56 -17.39 -13.71
C ALA A 77 -14.92 -16.97 -14.32
N SER A 78 -15.40 -15.77 -13.95
CA SER A 78 -16.29 -15.02 -14.83
C SER A 78 -15.52 -14.52 -16.07
N ALA A 79 -16.18 -14.50 -17.24
CA ALA A 79 -15.56 -14.11 -18.53
C ALA A 79 -16.02 -12.73 -19.03
N ASP A 80 -16.80 -12.03 -18.21
CA ASP A 80 -17.15 -10.62 -18.41
C ASP A 80 -16.08 -9.75 -17.73
N PRO A 81 -15.70 -8.59 -18.29
CA PRO A 81 -14.69 -7.74 -17.68
C PRO A 81 -15.16 -7.24 -16.31
N VAL A 82 -14.35 -7.44 -15.27
CA VAL A 82 -14.59 -6.87 -13.94
C VAL A 82 -14.74 -5.36 -14.10
N GLY A 83 -15.96 -4.87 -13.87
CA GLY A 83 -16.26 -3.45 -14.06
C GLY A 83 -15.50 -2.58 -13.07
N VAL A 84 -15.21 -1.34 -13.47
CA VAL A 84 -14.90 -0.29 -12.49
C VAL A 84 -16.19 0.03 -11.74
N VAL A 85 -16.33 -0.56 -10.56
CA VAL A 85 -17.41 -0.34 -9.61
C VAL A 85 -17.16 0.96 -8.84
N PRO A 86 -18.17 1.86 -8.76
CA PRO A 86 -18.16 2.95 -7.81
C PRO A 86 -18.12 2.42 -6.36
N THR A 87 -17.03 2.75 -5.66
CA THR A 87 -16.74 2.30 -4.28
C THR A 87 -16.47 3.51 -3.38
N GLY A 88 -17.01 3.45 -2.17
CA GLY A 88 -16.75 4.37 -1.07
C GLY A 88 -15.94 3.71 0.03
N LEU A 89 -15.13 4.51 0.71
CA LEU A 89 -14.24 4.12 1.80
C LEU A 89 -14.50 5.05 2.99
N LEU A 90 -14.84 4.48 4.15
CA LEU A 90 -15.00 5.21 5.41
C LEU A 90 -14.00 4.65 6.43
N THR A 91 -12.87 5.34 6.58
CA THR A 91 -11.87 5.04 7.61
C THR A 91 -12.43 5.47 8.97
N LEU A 92 -12.55 4.53 9.90
CA LEU A 92 -13.07 4.74 11.25
C LEU A 92 -11.95 5.18 12.21
N GLU A 93 -12.28 5.71 13.39
CA GLU A 93 -11.26 6.05 14.38
C GLU A 93 -10.52 4.80 14.92
N PRO A 94 -9.21 4.88 15.25
CA PRO A 94 -8.48 3.79 15.90
C PRO A 94 -9.04 3.42 17.27
N HIS A 95 -8.83 2.17 17.66
CA HIS A 95 -9.19 1.63 18.97
C HIS A 95 -7.98 0.95 19.62
N THR A 96 -7.69 1.33 20.87
CA THR A 96 -6.64 0.71 21.69
C THR A 96 -7.24 -0.38 22.57
N LEU A 97 -6.66 -1.58 22.51
CA LEU A 97 -7.08 -2.79 23.22
C LEU A 97 -6.25 -3.00 24.49
N ASP A 98 -6.89 -3.46 25.58
CA ASP A 98 -6.19 -3.87 26.81
C ASP A 98 -5.28 -5.10 26.58
N ALA A 99 -5.73 -6.04 25.76
CA ALA A 99 -5.01 -7.24 25.36
C ALA A 99 -4.53 -7.14 23.91
N PRO A 100 -3.30 -7.60 23.58
CA PRO A 100 -2.84 -7.65 22.20
C PRO A 100 -3.62 -8.68 21.38
N THR A 101 -3.72 -8.46 20.06
CA THR A 101 -4.43 -9.32 19.11
C THR A 101 -3.64 -9.54 17.82
N ARG A 102 -3.97 -10.62 17.11
CA ARG A 102 -3.64 -10.85 15.69
C ARG A 102 -4.89 -11.02 14.80
N GLU A 103 -6.07 -11.10 15.39
CA GLU A 103 -7.29 -11.52 14.68
C GLU A 103 -8.45 -10.62 15.07
N VAL A 104 -9.02 -9.93 14.08
CA VAL A 104 -10.17 -9.05 14.27
C VAL A 104 -11.34 -9.57 13.43
N GLY A 105 -12.36 -10.08 14.12
CA GLY A 105 -13.66 -10.33 13.54
C GLY A 105 -14.46 -9.03 13.40
N SER A 106 -15.35 -8.99 12.41
CA SER A 106 -16.25 -7.88 12.14
C SER A 106 -17.70 -8.37 12.06
N THR A 107 -18.66 -7.46 12.23
CA THR A 107 -20.09 -7.75 12.04
C THR A 107 -20.78 -6.46 11.61
N LEU A 108 -21.44 -6.50 10.45
CA LEU A 108 -22.06 -5.34 9.82
C LEU A 108 -23.59 -5.46 9.86
N VAL A 109 -24.27 -4.48 10.46
CA VAL A 109 -25.73 -4.39 10.40
C VAL A 109 -26.12 -3.60 9.14
N ALA A 110 -26.01 -4.28 8.00
CA ALA A 110 -26.14 -3.69 6.66
C ALA A 110 -27.52 -3.88 6.01
N ASP A 111 -27.85 -2.99 5.08
CA ASP A 111 -28.77 -3.25 3.96
C ASP A 111 -27.92 -3.24 2.67
N THR A 112 -27.88 -4.39 1.98
CA THR A 112 -27.11 -4.61 0.74
C THR A 112 -28.02 -5.04 -0.40
N PRO A 113 -28.63 -4.07 -1.13
CA PRO A 113 -29.44 -4.35 -2.30
C PRO A 113 -28.68 -5.13 -3.39
N PRO A 114 -29.37 -5.88 -4.28
CA PRO A 114 -28.71 -6.63 -5.35
C PRO A 114 -27.81 -5.75 -6.23
N GLY A 115 -26.56 -6.18 -6.42
CA GLY A 115 -25.54 -5.39 -7.12
C GLY A 115 -24.82 -4.36 -6.22
N SER A 116 -24.76 -4.60 -4.91
CA SER A 116 -23.98 -3.82 -3.95
C SER A 116 -23.34 -4.69 -2.87
N SER A 117 -22.30 -4.16 -2.22
CA SER A 117 -21.62 -4.82 -1.09
C SER A 117 -21.32 -3.83 0.05
N ALA A 118 -21.15 -4.39 1.24
CA ALA A 118 -20.57 -3.72 2.40
C ALA A 118 -19.58 -4.72 3.05
N THR A 119 -18.31 -4.33 3.18
CA THR A 119 -17.24 -5.15 3.75
C THR A 119 -16.34 -4.29 4.65
N MET A 120 -15.46 -4.93 5.42
CA MET A 120 -14.53 -4.24 6.33
C MET A 120 -13.09 -4.55 5.93
N ASP A 121 -12.22 -3.54 5.90
CA ASP A 121 -10.78 -3.73 6.03
C ASP A 121 -10.37 -3.47 7.49
N VAL A 122 -9.35 -4.16 7.97
CA VAL A 122 -8.72 -3.90 9.28
C VAL A 122 -7.22 -3.70 9.11
N ARG A 123 -6.65 -2.76 9.86
CA ARG A 123 -5.19 -2.66 10.05
C ARG A 123 -4.83 -2.59 11.54
N GLY A 124 -3.61 -3.03 11.86
CA GLY A 124 -3.00 -2.88 13.17
C GLY A 124 -1.89 -1.84 13.16
N ARG A 125 -1.54 -1.28 14.32
CA ARG A 125 -0.36 -0.43 14.48
C ARG A 125 0.78 -1.22 15.10
N LYS A 126 1.91 -1.25 14.40
CA LYS A 126 3.11 -2.00 14.83
C LYS A 126 3.80 -1.31 16.00
N PRO A 127 4.62 -2.01 16.80
CA PRO A 127 5.41 -1.40 17.88
C PRO A 127 6.28 -0.21 17.42
N GLY A 128 6.77 -0.23 16.17
CA GLY A 128 7.52 0.86 15.54
C GLY A 128 6.69 2.07 15.07
N GLY A 129 5.44 2.22 15.52
CA GLY A 129 4.58 3.38 15.27
C GLY A 129 3.87 3.42 13.91
N SER A 130 4.43 2.79 12.88
CA SER A 130 3.81 2.70 11.55
C SER A 130 2.70 1.63 11.48
N TRP A 131 1.75 1.82 10.57
CA TRP A 131 0.64 0.89 10.36
C TRP A 131 1.09 -0.39 9.63
N THR A 132 0.37 -1.50 9.88
CA THR A 132 0.28 -2.60 8.90
C THR A 132 -0.48 -2.11 7.68
N GLU A 133 -0.45 -2.89 6.61
CA GLU A 133 -1.42 -2.76 5.53
C GLU A 133 -2.86 -2.90 6.03
N TRP A 134 -3.79 -2.34 5.27
CA TRP A 134 -5.20 -2.70 5.32
C TRP A 134 -5.38 -4.13 4.82
N ILE A 135 -5.88 -5.01 5.69
CA ILE A 135 -6.23 -6.40 5.38
C ILE A 135 -7.76 -6.46 5.18
N PRO A 136 -8.26 -6.84 3.99
CA PRO A 136 -9.69 -7.11 3.80
C PRO A 136 -10.13 -8.26 4.70
N ALA A 137 -11.31 -8.15 5.32
CA ALA A 137 -11.89 -9.25 6.07
C ALA A 137 -12.42 -10.34 5.11
N GLU A 138 -11.87 -11.55 5.22
CA GLU A 138 -12.35 -12.77 4.54
C GLU A 138 -13.21 -13.55 5.54
N ASP A 139 -14.41 -14.00 5.14
CA ASP A 139 -15.42 -14.62 6.04
C ASP A 139 -15.62 -13.84 7.36
N ASP A 140 -15.85 -12.52 7.22
CA ASP A 140 -15.99 -11.51 8.29
C ASP A 140 -14.75 -11.32 9.20
N ARG A 141 -13.60 -11.92 8.88
CA ARG A 141 -12.38 -11.97 9.72
C ARG A 141 -11.12 -11.45 9.01
N ALA A 142 -10.31 -10.66 9.71
CA ALA A 142 -8.99 -10.24 9.25
C ALA A 142 -7.87 -10.78 10.17
N GLU A 143 -6.88 -11.49 9.60
CA GLU A 143 -5.63 -11.81 10.29
C GLU A 143 -4.58 -10.72 10.01
N LEU A 144 -4.00 -10.16 11.07
CA LEU A 144 -2.97 -9.14 11.01
C LEU A 144 -1.58 -9.79 10.95
N PRO A 145 -0.63 -9.25 10.16
CA PRO A 145 0.69 -9.84 10.00
C PRO A 145 1.52 -9.83 11.29
N GLU A 146 1.26 -8.87 12.19
CA GLU A 146 1.92 -8.72 13.49
C GLU A 146 0.89 -8.66 14.63
N THR A 147 1.34 -8.99 15.83
CA THR A 147 0.56 -8.83 17.07
C THR A 147 0.54 -7.35 17.47
N VAL A 148 -0.64 -6.77 17.72
CA VAL A 148 -0.84 -5.33 17.95
C VAL A 148 -1.80 -5.03 19.11
N ARG A 149 -1.77 -3.81 19.66
CA ARG A 149 -2.81 -3.29 20.58
C ARG A 149 -3.66 -2.15 20.02
N GLU A 150 -3.19 -1.42 19.01
CA GLU A 150 -4.02 -0.41 18.33
C GLU A 150 -4.47 -0.96 16.98
N VAL A 151 -5.78 -0.94 16.73
CA VAL A 151 -6.43 -1.47 15.53
C VAL A 151 -7.39 -0.44 14.95
N GLN A 152 -7.60 -0.49 13.64
CA GLN A 152 -8.47 0.46 12.95
C GLN A 152 -9.25 -0.25 11.84
N GLY A 153 -10.55 0.04 11.74
CA GLY A 153 -11.42 -0.45 10.67
C GLY A 153 -11.59 0.58 9.55
N ARG A 154 -11.79 0.11 8.32
CA ARG A 154 -12.25 0.92 7.18
C ARG A 154 -13.40 0.20 6.50
N LEU A 155 -14.60 0.78 6.59
CA LEU A 155 -15.77 0.26 5.92
C LEU A 155 -15.66 0.53 4.41
N VAL A 156 -15.86 -0.51 3.61
CA VAL A 156 -15.84 -0.46 2.14
C VAL A 156 -17.26 -0.70 1.64
N LEU A 157 -17.82 0.25 0.88
CA LEU A 157 -19.17 0.17 0.32
C LEU A 157 -19.10 0.24 -1.20
N SER A 158 -19.66 -0.72 -1.94
CA SER A 158 -19.66 -0.69 -3.42
C SER A 158 -21.06 -0.84 -4.00
N SER A 159 -21.32 -0.26 -5.17
CA SER A 159 -22.57 -0.51 -5.90
C SER A 159 -22.42 -0.34 -7.42
N THR A 160 -22.88 -1.34 -8.16
CA THR A 160 -23.15 -1.27 -9.61
C THR A 160 -24.62 -0.93 -9.90
N GLY A 161 -25.54 -1.22 -8.96
CA GLY A 161 -26.97 -0.99 -9.10
C GLY A 161 -27.42 0.46 -8.88
N THR A 162 -28.69 0.77 -9.12
CA THR A 162 -29.27 2.09 -8.82
C THR A 162 -29.55 2.30 -7.33
N ALA A 163 -29.57 1.23 -6.53
CA ALA A 163 -29.68 1.30 -5.08
C ALA A 163 -28.29 1.43 -4.42
N SER A 164 -28.24 2.12 -3.28
CA SER A 164 -27.04 2.30 -2.46
C SER A 164 -27.10 1.37 -1.24
N PRO A 165 -26.01 0.66 -0.88
CA PRO A 165 -25.93 -0.02 0.39
C PRO A 165 -25.81 0.97 1.55
N SER A 166 -26.18 0.53 2.74
CA SER A 166 -25.96 1.26 3.99
C SER A 166 -25.60 0.31 5.14
N VAL A 167 -24.92 0.83 6.14
CA VAL A 167 -24.51 0.13 7.36
C VAL A 167 -24.91 0.98 8.55
N ARG A 168 -25.82 0.43 9.37
CA ARG A 168 -26.37 1.13 10.54
C ARG A 168 -25.48 1.02 11.77
N GLU A 169 -24.67 -0.03 11.83
CA GLU A 169 -23.89 -0.41 13.01
C GLU A 169 -22.73 -1.30 12.55
N VAL A 170 -21.55 -1.08 13.13
CA VAL A 170 -20.36 -1.93 12.99
C VAL A 170 -20.04 -2.43 14.39
N THR A 171 -19.86 -3.74 14.55
CA THR A 171 -19.17 -4.33 15.70
C THR A 171 -17.86 -4.92 15.23
N LEU A 172 -16.77 -4.63 15.94
CA LEU A 172 -15.48 -5.29 15.77
C LEU A 172 -15.16 -6.08 17.04
N THR A 173 -14.52 -7.24 16.88
CA THR A 173 -14.13 -8.12 18.00
C THR A 173 -12.71 -8.60 17.80
N ALA A 174 -11.82 -8.26 18.72
CA ALA A 174 -10.42 -8.68 18.72
C ALA A 174 -10.25 -9.92 19.61
N GLU A 175 -9.84 -11.03 19.03
CA GLU A 175 -9.50 -12.24 19.79
C GLU A 175 -8.13 -12.07 20.46
N PRO A 176 -7.94 -12.42 21.75
CA PRO A 176 -6.68 -12.17 22.43
C PRO A 176 -5.57 -13.08 21.89
N ALA A 177 -4.42 -12.48 21.57
CA ALA A 177 -3.24 -13.22 21.13
C ALA A 177 -2.81 -14.24 22.21
N THR A 178 -2.35 -15.43 21.80
CA THR A 178 -1.89 -16.44 22.77
C THR A 178 -0.63 -15.95 23.49
N GLY A 179 -0.31 -16.53 24.65
CA GLY A 179 0.81 -16.05 25.48
C GLY A 179 2.14 -15.91 24.72
N SER A 180 2.45 -16.86 23.84
CA SER A 180 3.66 -16.82 22.99
C SER A 180 3.64 -15.73 21.90
N GLU A 181 2.47 -15.26 21.49
CA GLU A 181 2.29 -14.19 20.50
C GLU A 181 2.28 -12.81 21.17
N ALA A 182 1.77 -12.73 22.40
CA ALA A 182 1.88 -11.55 23.27
C ALA A 182 3.33 -11.33 23.74
N ASP A 183 4.04 -12.40 24.14
CA ASP A 183 5.47 -12.35 24.47
C ASP A 183 6.32 -11.89 23.25
N ALA A 184 5.89 -12.22 22.03
CA ALA A 184 6.58 -11.81 20.79
C ALA A 184 6.38 -10.32 20.45
N GLU A 185 5.24 -9.73 20.81
CA GLU A 185 4.98 -8.28 20.69
C GLU A 185 5.83 -7.46 21.65
N SER A 186 5.97 -7.92 22.89
CA SER A 186 6.76 -7.26 23.94
C SER A 186 8.26 -7.61 23.88
N GLY A 187 8.69 -8.37 22.87
CA GLY A 187 10.09 -8.78 22.66
C GLY A 187 10.92 -7.75 21.87
N PRO A 188 12.25 -7.74 21.99
CA PRO A 188 13.10 -6.88 21.15
C PRO A 188 13.06 -7.34 19.68
N GLN A 189 12.22 -6.67 18.86
CA GLN A 189 12.28 -6.81 17.41
C GLN A 189 13.60 -6.23 16.86
N ALA A 190 14.21 -6.93 15.90
CA ALA A 190 15.30 -6.36 15.11
C ALA A 190 14.73 -5.47 14.01
N GLU A 191 15.32 -4.28 13.79
CA GLU A 191 14.91 -3.39 12.70
C GLU A 191 15.25 -4.02 11.34
N ALA A 192 14.21 -4.29 10.56
CA ALA A 192 14.29 -4.72 9.18
C ALA A 192 14.12 -3.52 8.25
N ALA A 193 15.01 -3.42 7.26
CA ALA A 193 14.87 -2.48 6.16
C ALA A 193 13.55 -2.72 5.40
N PRO A 194 12.94 -1.67 4.82
CA PRO A 194 11.75 -1.83 3.99
C PRO A 194 12.08 -2.66 2.75
N ARG A 195 11.09 -3.39 2.25
CA ARG A 195 11.19 -4.07 0.97
C ARG A 195 11.42 -3.02 -0.12
N SER A 196 12.24 -3.35 -1.11
CA SER A 196 12.75 -2.39 -2.11
C SER A 196 12.84 -3.06 -3.49
N TYR A 197 12.21 -2.45 -4.50
CA TYR A 197 12.13 -3.02 -5.85
C TYR A 197 12.37 -1.96 -6.93
N SER A 198 13.00 -2.39 -8.03
CA SER A 198 13.12 -1.57 -9.24
C SER A 198 11.88 -1.80 -10.11
N VAL A 199 11.12 -0.73 -10.35
CA VAL A 199 9.84 -0.79 -11.07
C VAL A 199 9.71 0.35 -12.07
N PHE A 200 8.94 0.12 -13.13
CA PHE A 200 8.69 1.12 -14.15
C PHE A 200 7.67 2.13 -13.61
N ALA A 201 8.10 3.39 -13.52
CA ALA A 201 7.29 4.52 -13.09
C ALA A 201 6.72 5.28 -14.28
N THR A 202 5.42 5.54 -14.21
CA THR A 202 4.69 6.42 -15.12
C THR A 202 4.28 7.72 -14.44
N ARG A 203 3.92 8.72 -15.24
CA ARG A 203 3.27 9.95 -14.76
C ARG A 203 1.78 9.71 -14.61
N GLU A 204 1.25 10.01 -13.43
CA GLU A 204 -0.19 10.03 -13.13
C GLU A 204 -0.92 10.99 -14.10
N GLY A 205 -0.60 12.28 -14.02
CA GLY A 205 -1.02 13.27 -15.00
C GLY A 205 -2.51 13.65 -15.01
N LEU A 206 -3.30 13.11 -14.08
CA LEU A 206 -4.72 13.40 -13.92
C LEU A 206 -4.99 14.69 -13.11
N GLU A 207 -4.30 15.79 -13.44
CA GLU A 207 -4.55 17.10 -12.81
C GLU A 207 -6.03 17.53 -12.97
N GLY A 208 -6.67 17.96 -11.88
CA GLY A 208 -8.13 18.18 -11.79
C GLY A 208 -8.97 16.91 -11.56
N GLY A 209 -8.34 15.74 -11.53
CA GLY A 209 -8.95 14.44 -11.24
C GLY A 209 -9.27 14.25 -9.75
N THR A 210 -9.45 13.00 -9.34
CA THR A 210 -9.73 12.64 -7.94
C THR A 210 -9.12 11.29 -7.64
N THR A 211 -8.26 11.25 -6.63
CA THR A 211 -7.58 10.02 -6.23
C THR A 211 -8.52 9.06 -5.51
N ALA A 212 -8.12 7.80 -5.37
CA ALA A 212 -8.84 6.79 -4.61
C ALA A 212 -9.06 7.14 -3.12
N ASN A 213 -8.22 7.97 -2.50
CA ASN A 213 -8.49 8.49 -1.15
C ASN A 213 -9.40 9.73 -1.12
N GLY A 214 -9.83 10.23 -2.28
CA GLY A 214 -10.76 11.35 -2.42
C GLY A 214 -10.10 12.74 -2.51
N HIS A 215 -8.77 12.82 -2.56
CA HIS A 215 -8.06 14.07 -2.79
C HIS A 215 -8.31 14.60 -4.21
N LYS A 216 -8.34 15.93 -4.38
CA LYS A 216 -8.53 16.59 -5.69
C LYS A 216 -7.17 17.02 -6.22
N ILE A 217 -6.69 16.31 -7.24
CA ILE A 217 -5.33 16.46 -7.78
C ILE A 217 -5.12 17.90 -8.26
N ALA A 218 -4.30 18.65 -7.54
CA ALA A 218 -3.89 20.01 -7.87
C ALA A 218 -2.64 20.01 -8.76
N PRO A 219 -2.35 21.12 -9.47
CA PRO A 219 -1.20 21.20 -10.35
C PRO A 219 0.12 21.00 -9.60
N ARG A 220 0.98 20.10 -10.11
CA ARG A 220 2.26 19.69 -9.49
C ARG A 220 2.14 19.05 -8.09
N ASP A 221 1.03 18.37 -7.82
CA ASP A 221 0.87 17.58 -6.60
C ASP A 221 1.93 16.49 -6.41
N ARG A 222 2.15 16.11 -5.14
CA ARG A 222 3.27 15.29 -4.69
C ARG A 222 2.85 14.03 -3.94
N PHE A 223 2.40 13.04 -4.69
CA PHE A 223 1.99 11.72 -4.18
C PHE A 223 2.39 10.62 -5.17
N VAL A 224 2.09 9.37 -4.81
CA VAL A 224 2.14 8.22 -5.72
C VAL A 224 0.81 7.46 -5.74
N ALA A 225 0.52 6.79 -6.85
CA ALA A 225 -0.43 5.69 -6.90
C ALA A 225 0.32 4.36 -6.76
N LEU A 226 -0.24 3.40 -6.02
CA LEU A 226 0.23 2.02 -6.01
C LEU A 226 -0.90 1.06 -6.33
N PRO A 227 -0.66 -0.06 -7.06
CA PRO A 227 -1.74 -0.87 -7.61
C PRO A 227 -2.42 -1.80 -6.59
N SER A 228 -2.49 -1.40 -5.31
CA SER A 228 -3.28 -2.08 -4.28
C SER A 228 -3.89 -1.12 -3.26
N ARG A 229 -5.18 -1.33 -2.94
CA ARG A 229 -5.89 -0.62 -1.86
C ARG A 229 -5.37 -0.92 -0.44
N ARG A 230 -4.46 -1.89 -0.31
CA ARG A 230 -3.83 -2.31 0.96
C ARG A 230 -2.92 -1.24 1.59
N ALA A 231 -2.29 -0.41 0.76
CA ALA A 231 -1.38 0.66 1.18
C ALA A 231 -1.93 2.07 0.91
N LEU A 232 -3.25 2.25 0.83
CA LEU A 232 -3.89 3.54 0.58
C LEU A 232 -4.03 4.35 1.88
N SER A 233 -3.42 5.54 1.93
CA SER A 233 -3.58 6.50 3.04
C SER A 233 -4.94 7.18 2.95
N ALA A 234 -5.61 7.45 4.08
CA ALA A 234 -6.87 8.20 4.08
C ALA A 234 -6.68 9.66 3.59
N ASN A 235 -7.78 10.36 3.28
CA ASN A 235 -7.71 11.75 2.83
C ASN A 235 -7.09 12.65 3.91
N GLY A 236 -6.17 13.54 3.53
CA GLY A 236 -5.40 14.35 4.48
C GLY A 236 -4.51 13.53 5.43
N LYS A 237 -4.15 12.30 5.07
CA LYS A 237 -3.21 11.42 5.81
C LYS A 237 -2.08 10.94 4.91
N THR A 238 -1.05 10.40 5.57
CA THR A 238 0.25 10.00 5.00
C THR A 238 0.71 8.62 5.50
N ASP A 239 -0.22 7.87 6.12
CA ASP A 239 -0.05 6.57 6.79
C ASP A 239 0.82 5.54 6.05
N TYR A 240 0.84 5.62 4.71
CA TYR A 240 1.73 4.86 3.85
C TYR A 240 2.50 5.85 2.98
N SER A 241 3.82 5.80 3.10
CA SER A 241 4.76 6.59 2.31
C SER A 241 5.77 5.67 1.63
N VAL A 242 6.25 6.07 0.45
CA VAL A 242 7.33 5.38 -0.29
C VAL A 242 8.53 6.30 -0.44
N LYS A 243 9.74 5.74 -0.51
CA LYS A 243 10.91 6.46 -1.05
C LYS A 243 11.12 6.03 -2.49
N VAL A 244 10.98 6.95 -3.44
CA VAL A 244 11.25 6.73 -4.87
C VAL A 244 12.58 7.39 -5.22
N CYS A 245 13.52 6.67 -5.83
CA CYS A 245 14.78 7.21 -6.31
C CYS A 245 14.96 6.94 -7.81
N ALA A 246 15.26 7.99 -8.57
CA ALA A 246 15.47 7.93 -10.01
C ALA A 246 16.93 7.61 -10.39
N PRO A 247 17.20 7.10 -11.61
CA PRO A 247 18.56 6.72 -12.05
C PRO A 247 19.59 7.87 -12.11
N ASN A 248 19.15 9.12 -11.92
CA ASN A 248 20.00 10.31 -11.81
C ASN A 248 20.43 10.62 -10.35
N GLY A 249 20.06 9.77 -9.40
CA GLY A 249 20.38 9.93 -7.97
C GLY A 249 19.40 10.81 -7.19
N ARG A 250 18.40 11.43 -7.82
CA ARG A 250 17.39 12.23 -7.13
C ARG A 250 16.32 11.34 -6.50
N CYS A 251 15.96 11.62 -5.26
CA CYS A 251 14.94 10.88 -4.51
C CYS A 251 13.75 11.74 -4.05
N ALA A 252 12.64 11.09 -3.75
CA ALA A 252 11.44 11.66 -3.14
C ALA A 252 10.94 10.72 -2.05
N ILE A 253 10.52 11.24 -0.89
CA ILE A 253 9.62 10.52 0.02
C ILE A 253 8.24 11.16 -0.08
N ALA A 254 7.25 10.37 -0.48
CA ALA A 254 5.91 10.83 -0.86
C ALA A 254 4.82 9.86 -0.38
N PRO A 255 3.60 10.36 -0.06
CA PRO A 255 2.51 9.54 0.42
C PRO A 255 1.81 8.78 -0.72
N VAL A 256 1.20 7.65 -0.38
CA VAL A 256 0.33 6.86 -1.27
C VAL A 256 -1.11 7.38 -1.13
N TRP A 257 -1.62 8.06 -2.15
CA TRP A 257 -2.95 8.67 -2.16
C TRP A 257 -3.93 8.06 -3.18
N ASP A 258 -3.43 7.26 -4.12
CA ASP A 258 -4.24 6.70 -5.21
C ASP A 258 -3.96 5.21 -5.47
N ILE A 259 -4.82 4.55 -6.25
CA ILE A 259 -4.69 3.13 -6.60
C ILE A 259 -4.54 2.93 -8.11
N GLY A 260 -3.33 2.60 -8.55
CA GLY A 260 -2.91 2.37 -9.93
C GLY A 260 -1.38 2.20 -9.97
N PRO A 261 -0.75 1.86 -11.11
CA PRO A 261 -1.30 1.71 -12.46
C PRO A 261 -1.93 0.34 -12.72
N TRP A 262 -2.86 0.28 -13.68
CA TRP A 262 -3.49 -0.92 -14.28
C TRP A 262 -4.31 -1.83 -13.34
N ASN A 263 -3.83 -2.14 -12.15
CA ASN A 263 -4.45 -3.01 -11.14
C ASN A 263 -4.75 -2.25 -9.84
N THR A 264 -5.51 -2.87 -8.95
CA THR A 264 -5.87 -2.34 -7.61
C THR A 264 -5.86 -3.39 -6.50
N LYS A 265 -5.46 -4.63 -6.81
CA LYS A 265 -5.30 -5.78 -5.91
C LYS A 265 -3.93 -6.44 -6.10
N ASP A 266 -2.96 -5.65 -6.58
CA ASP A 266 -1.62 -6.07 -6.99
C ASP A 266 -0.55 -5.43 -6.11
N ASP A 267 -0.54 -5.84 -4.85
CA ASP A 267 0.44 -5.55 -3.81
C ASP A 267 1.73 -6.36 -4.05
N TYR A 268 2.35 -6.20 -5.22
CA TYR A 268 3.48 -7.03 -5.69
C TYR A 268 4.72 -7.00 -4.77
N TRP A 269 4.82 -6.05 -3.84
CA TRP A 269 5.84 -6.03 -2.78
C TRP A 269 5.62 -7.10 -1.71
N ASN A 270 4.46 -7.76 -1.68
CA ASN A 270 4.16 -8.91 -0.82
C ASN A 270 4.63 -10.25 -1.43
N PRO A 271 5.16 -11.18 -0.62
CA PRO A 271 5.42 -12.56 -1.02
C PRO A 271 4.21 -13.19 -1.73
N SER A 272 4.46 -14.12 -2.65
CA SER A 272 3.40 -14.71 -3.49
C SER A 272 2.28 -15.40 -2.69
N ASN A 273 2.54 -15.83 -1.45
CA ASN A 273 1.55 -16.35 -0.51
C ASN A 273 0.73 -15.26 0.22
N GLU A 274 1.26 -14.05 0.37
CA GLU A 274 0.68 -12.89 1.10
C GLU A 274 -0.02 -11.88 0.17
N ARG A 275 0.37 -11.84 -1.11
CA ARG A 275 -0.16 -10.96 -2.17
C ARG A 275 -1.66 -11.18 -2.37
N GLN A 276 -2.46 -10.13 -2.50
CA GLN A 276 -3.92 -10.18 -2.56
C GLN A 276 -4.43 -10.91 -3.82
N MET A 277 -3.82 -10.63 -4.98
CA MET A 277 -4.08 -11.30 -6.27
C MET A 277 -2.75 -11.72 -6.91
N TRP A 278 -2.78 -12.50 -8.00
CA TRP A 278 -1.57 -12.87 -8.77
C TRP A 278 -0.52 -13.64 -7.92
N LYS A 279 -1.02 -14.55 -7.06
CA LYS A 279 -0.27 -15.39 -6.12
C LYS A 279 0.69 -16.40 -6.78
N ASP A 280 0.71 -16.47 -8.10
CA ASP A 280 1.62 -17.25 -8.93
C ASP A 280 2.85 -16.45 -9.41
N LEU A 281 2.78 -15.12 -9.43
CA LEU A 281 3.89 -14.24 -9.80
C LEU A 281 4.90 -14.09 -8.64
N PRO A 282 6.21 -13.95 -8.95
CA PRO A 282 7.22 -13.68 -7.94
C PRO A 282 7.02 -12.31 -7.27
N GLN A 283 7.44 -12.22 -6.01
CA GLN A 283 7.53 -10.96 -5.27
C GLN A 283 8.43 -9.96 -6.00
N GLY A 284 8.02 -8.69 -6.01
CA GLY A 284 8.71 -7.58 -6.66
C GLY A 284 8.38 -7.38 -8.15
N LEU A 285 7.58 -8.26 -8.77
CA LEU A 285 7.14 -8.13 -10.17
C LEU A 285 5.68 -7.65 -10.24
N PRO A 286 5.41 -6.39 -10.64
CA PRO A 286 4.04 -5.92 -10.93
C PRO A 286 3.39 -6.78 -12.00
N GLN A 287 2.10 -7.10 -11.85
CA GLN A 287 1.41 -7.96 -12.80
C GLN A 287 1.26 -7.29 -14.17
N ALA A 288 1.12 -5.97 -14.22
CA ALA A 288 1.11 -5.22 -15.48
C ALA A 288 2.41 -5.40 -16.28
N ALA A 289 3.55 -5.52 -15.60
CA ALA A 289 4.84 -5.81 -16.24
C ALA A 289 4.87 -7.23 -16.82
N ALA A 290 4.42 -8.24 -16.06
CA ALA A 290 4.30 -9.62 -16.52
C ALA A 290 3.30 -9.77 -17.69
N ALA A 291 2.22 -8.99 -17.68
CA ALA A 291 1.24 -8.95 -18.76
C ALA A 291 1.82 -8.29 -20.03
N PHE A 292 2.54 -7.18 -19.88
CA PHE A 292 3.15 -6.43 -20.98
C PHE A 292 4.33 -7.17 -21.64
N HIS A 293 5.19 -7.83 -20.86
CA HIS A 293 6.38 -8.51 -21.36
C HIS A 293 6.13 -9.98 -21.73
N ASP A 294 5.52 -10.76 -20.83
CA ASP A 294 5.47 -12.23 -20.93
C ASP A 294 4.08 -12.76 -21.33
N GLY A 295 3.08 -11.88 -21.47
CA GLY A 295 1.71 -12.26 -21.80
C GLY A 295 0.95 -12.91 -20.64
N HIS A 296 1.36 -12.68 -19.40
CA HIS A 296 0.63 -13.10 -18.21
C HIS A 296 -0.83 -12.62 -18.24
N ASN A 297 -1.77 -13.43 -17.73
CA ASN A 297 -3.22 -13.22 -17.86
C ASN A 297 -3.67 -12.94 -19.32
N GLY A 298 -3.05 -13.59 -20.30
CA GLY A 298 -3.32 -13.36 -21.73
C GLY A 298 -2.83 -12.00 -22.25
N GLY A 299 -1.94 -11.35 -21.51
CA GLY A 299 -1.43 -10.00 -21.76
C GLY A 299 -2.40 -8.91 -21.30
N LYS A 300 -3.05 -9.10 -20.14
CA LYS A 300 -4.12 -8.22 -19.62
C LYS A 300 -4.01 -7.92 -18.13
N ASP A 301 -4.52 -6.76 -17.72
CA ASP A 301 -4.73 -6.38 -16.31
C ASP A 301 -5.99 -7.04 -15.71
N GLN A 302 -6.29 -6.74 -14.44
CA GLN A 302 -7.48 -7.25 -13.73
C GLN A 302 -8.82 -6.81 -14.33
N PHE A 303 -8.85 -5.83 -15.24
CA PHE A 303 -10.05 -5.27 -15.87
C PHE A 303 -10.22 -5.78 -17.32
N ASP A 304 -9.50 -6.85 -17.70
CA ASP A 304 -9.42 -7.42 -19.05
C ASP A 304 -8.80 -6.47 -20.12
N ARG A 305 -8.20 -5.35 -19.71
CA ARG A 305 -7.55 -4.39 -20.61
C ARG A 305 -6.12 -4.83 -20.88
N LYS A 306 -5.56 -4.49 -22.04
CA LYS A 306 -4.12 -4.67 -22.28
C LYS A 306 -3.34 -3.48 -21.72
N PRO A 307 -2.37 -3.66 -20.80
CA PRO A 307 -1.49 -2.58 -20.36
C PRO A 307 -0.75 -1.96 -21.54
N ALA A 308 -0.71 -0.63 -21.60
CA ALA A 308 0.04 0.10 -22.63
C ALA A 308 1.54 0.21 -22.31
N ASN A 309 1.93 -0.12 -21.08
CA ASN A 309 3.29 -0.07 -20.54
C ASN A 309 3.40 -1.07 -19.35
N PRO A 310 4.61 -1.39 -18.87
CA PRO A 310 4.83 -2.33 -17.76
C PRO A 310 4.81 -1.65 -16.38
N ALA A 311 4.07 -0.56 -16.19
CA ALA A 311 4.20 0.25 -14.99
C ALA A 311 3.75 -0.48 -13.70
N GLY A 312 4.42 -0.16 -12.59
CA GLY A 312 4.10 -0.63 -11.24
C GLY A 312 3.81 0.48 -10.23
N ILE A 313 4.04 1.74 -10.61
CA ILE A 313 3.82 2.93 -9.77
C ILE A 313 3.51 4.12 -10.69
N ASP A 314 2.51 4.93 -10.34
CA ASP A 314 2.32 6.25 -10.95
C ASP A 314 2.78 7.34 -9.98
N LEU A 315 3.36 8.40 -10.53
CA LEU A 315 3.90 9.52 -9.75
C LEU A 315 3.14 10.80 -10.10
N GLY A 316 2.71 11.55 -9.08
CA GLY A 316 2.15 12.89 -9.24
C GLY A 316 3.13 13.85 -9.90
N ASP A 317 2.62 14.84 -10.63
CA ASP A 317 3.40 15.73 -11.50
C ASP A 317 4.56 16.45 -10.79
N GLY A 318 4.42 16.80 -9.51
CA GLY A 318 5.51 17.39 -8.73
C GLY A 318 6.65 16.40 -8.46
N ILE A 319 6.32 15.14 -8.14
CA ILE A 319 7.32 14.08 -7.97
C ILE A 319 8.04 13.81 -9.30
N PHE A 320 7.26 13.61 -10.38
CA PHE A 320 7.80 13.20 -11.67
C PHE A 320 8.71 14.30 -12.28
N TRP A 321 8.22 15.55 -12.37
CA TRP A 321 8.91 16.62 -13.07
C TRP A 321 9.93 17.38 -12.22
N ASP A 322 9.57 17.77 -11.00
CA ASP A 322 10.36 18.72 -10.21
C ASP A 322 11.33 18.01 -9.26
N VAL A 323 10.88 16.94 -8.61
CA VAL A 323 11.66 16.22 -7.58
C VAL A 323 12.57 15.15 -8.18
N LEU A 324 12.07 14.25 -9.03
CA LEU A 324 12.90 13.25 -9.69
C LEU A 324 13.57 13.80 -10.96
N GLY A 325 13.01 14.87 -11.56
CA GLY A 325 13.59 15.49 -12.75
C GLY A 325 13.41 14.67 -14.03
N LEU A 326 12.52 13.67 -14.04
CA LEU A 326 12.28 12.79 -15.18
C LEU A 326 11.81 13.58 -16.42
N LYS A 327 11.97 12.98 -17.61
CA LYS A 327 11.63 13.58 -18.91
C LYS A 327 10.76 12.68 -19.79
N ASP A 328 10.79 11.39 -19.49
CA ASP A 328 9.88 10.33 -19.95
C ASP A 328 9.81 9.30 -18.80
N ASN A 329 8.92 8.32 -18.93
CA ASN A 329 8.71 7.21 -18.01
C ASN A 329 10.01 6.39 -17.83
N SER A 330 10.26 5.87 -16.64
CA SER A 330 11.58 5.33 -16.30
C SER A 330 11.55 4.21 -15.27
N GLN A 331 12.61 3.40 -15.22
CA GLN A 331 12.84 2.51 -14.07
C GLN A 331 13.28 3.34 -12.88
N VAL A 332 12.62 3.18 -11.73
CA VAL A 332 12.96 3.82 -10.45
C VAL A 332 13.13 2.76 -9.38
N GLN A 333 13.92 3.05 -8.36
CA GLN A 333 13.96 2.22 -7.14
C GLN A 333 12.90 2.73 -6.17
N VAL A 334 12.07 1.84 -5.61
CA VAL A 334 11.01 2.19 -4.66
C VAL A 334 11.18 1.37 -3.38
N ASP A 335 11.29 2.06 -2.24
CA ASP A 335 11.21 1.47 -0.90
C ASP A 335 9.80 1.65 -0.33
N TYR A 336 9.18 0.56 0.11
CA TYR A 336 7.80 0.54 0.63
C TYR A 336 7.85 0.65 2.16
N LEU A 337 7.84 1.88 2.71
CA LEU A 337 8.40 2.15 4.05
C LEU A 337 7.68 1.42 5.19
N TRP A 338 6.38 1.15 5.07
CA TRP A 338 5.59 0.37 6.04
C TRP A 338 5.93 -1.12 6.08
N THR A 339 6.65 -1.66 5.08
CA THR A 339 7.01 -3.09 5.01
C THR A 339 8.25 -3.45 5.83
N GLY A 340 8.92 -2.46 6.43
CA GLY A 340 10.01 -2.66 7.40
C GLY A 340 9.54 -2.50 8.85
N SER A 341 10.45 -2.81 9.78
CA SER A 341 10.28 -2.58 11.23
C SER A 341 11.23 -1.49 11.78
N GLN A 342 11.96 -0.80 10.90
CA GLN A 342 12.70 0.42 11.22
C GLN A 342 11.81 1.48 11.88
N ARG A 343 12.37 2.27 12.81
CA ARG A 343 11.71 3.48 13.32
C ARG A 343 11.38 4.45 12.18
N LEU A 344 10.14 4.94 12.14
CA LEU A 344 9.75 6.09 11.33
C LEU A 344 9.43 7.30 12.22
N SER A 345 9.45 8.51 11.65
CA SER A 345 8.76 9.67 12.22
C SER A 345 8.18 10.54 11.10
N ALA A 346 7.09 11.23 11.39
CA ALA A 346 6.46 12.16 10.47
C ALA A 346 7.29 13.45 10.35
N VAL A 347 7.48 13.89 9.11
CA VAL A 347 8.10 15.18 8.79
C VAL A 347 7.08 16.31 8.98
N GLU A 348 7.48 17.39 9.64
CA GLU A 348 6.70 18.64 9.72
C GLU A 348 7.50 19.80 9.11
N THR A 349 6.86 20.57 8.23
CA THR A 349 7.54 21.61 7.43
C THR A 349 6.96 23.02 7.62
N GLU A 350 6.28 23.25 8.76
CA GLU A 350 5.66 24.54 9.15
C GLU A 350 4.71 25.14 8.10
N GLY A 351 4.07 24.30 7.28
CA GLY A 351 3.16 24.73 6.21
C GLY A 351 3.83 24.98 4.85
N ALA A 352 5.10 24.61 4.70
CA ALA A 352 5.66 24.32 3.38
C ALA A 352 5.06 23.01 2.82
N PRO A 353 5.29 22.68 1.54
CA PRO A 353 4.83 21.42 0.95
C PRO A 353 5.89 20.30 0.97
N ASP A 354 7.13 20.60 1.37
CA ASP A 354 8.25 19.66 1.51
C ASP A 354 9.47 20.23 2.25
N VAL A 355 10.35 19.34 2.71
CA VAL A 355 11.70 19.63 3.19
C VAL A 355 12.75 18.96 2.28
N GLN A 356 13.90 19.60 2.10
CA GLN A 356 15.00 19.05 1.30
C GLN A 356 15.76 17.96 2.07
N ILE A 357 15.90 16.80 1.44
CA ILE A 357 16.84 15.74 1.84
C ILE A 357 18.23 16.14 1.37
N LEU A 358 19.16 16.24 2.31
CA LEU A 358 20.52 16.72 2.12
C LEU A 358 21.50 15.54 2.00
N ALA A 359 22.52 15.70 1.15
CA ALA A 359 23.59 14.71 0.96
C ALA A 359 24.45 14.48 2.22
N ARG A 360 24.50 15.48 3.11
CA ARG A 360 25.42 15.56 4.26
C ARG A 360 24.74 16.27 5.44
N PRO A 361 25.13 16.02 6.70
CA PRO A 361 24.60 16.69 7.89
C PRO A 361 25.22 18.10 8.04
N GLU A 362 24.97 18.98 7.07
CA GLU A 362 25.47 20.35 7.02
C GLU A 362 24.41 21.29 6.45
N ALA A 363 24.22 22.45 7.07
CA ALA A 363 23.27 23.45 6.61
C ALA A 363 23.68 24.04 5.26
N GLY A 364 22.83 23.87 4.24
CA GLY A 364 23.15 24.28 2.87
C GLY A 364 23.98 23.26 2.08
N ALA A 365 24.07 22.01 2.54
CA ALA A 365 24.52 20.89 1.71
C ALA A 365 23.62 20.68 0.48
N GLU A 366 24.10 19.89 -0.48
CA GLU A 366 23.38 19.60 -1.72
C GLU A 366 22.09 18.81 -1.46
N SER A 367 20.99 19.22 -2.09
CA SER A 367 19.71 18.51 -2.04
C SER A 367 19.73 17.31 -2.99
N VAL A 368 19.73 16.10 -2.42
CA VAL A 368 19.59 14.83 -3.15
C VAL A 368 18.13 14.41 -3.30
N GLY A 369 17.22 15.03 -2.57
CA GLY A 369 15.79 14.76 -2.69
C GLY A 369 14.94 15.67 -1.84
N ILE A 370 13.67 15.30 -1.66
CA ILE A 370 12.73 15.95 -0.74
C ILE A 370 11.91 14.90 0.02
N ALA A 371 11.42 15.24 1.20
CA ALA A 371 10.33 14.54 1.87
C ALA A 371 9.11 15.47 1.93
N VAL A 372 7.95 14.96 1.49
CA VAL A 372 6.67 15.71 1.50
C VAL A 372 6.20 15.91 2.94
N ASP A 373 5.51 17.03 3.21
CA ASP A 373 4.95 17.33 4.52
C ASP A 373 4.07 16.17 5.07
N ALA A 374 4.11 15.97 6.38
CA ALA A 374 3.50 14.87 7.13
C ALA A 374 3.95 13.43 6.76
N THR A 375 4.85 13.21 5.78
CA THR A 375 5.27 11.83 5.43
C THR A 375 6.12 11.17 6.51
N GLU A 376 5.88 9.87 6.75
CA GLU A 376 6.71 9.07 7.65
C GLU A 376 8.03 8.70 6.95
N VAL A 377 9.15 9.23 7.45
CA VAL A 377 10.51 8.95 6.96
C VAL A 377 11.27 8.06 7.95
N PRO A 378 12.27 7.26 7.49
CA PRO A 378 13.08 6.44 8.40
C PRO A 378 13.92 7.28 9.36
N VAL A 379 14.13 6.81 10.59
CA VAL A 379 14.96 7.48 11.60
C VAL A 379 16.06 6.53 12.08
N GLN A 380 17.21 6.58 11.38
CA GLN A 380 18.33 5.68 11.66
C GLN A 380 19.15 6.15 12.87
N CYS A 381 19.57 7.42 12.87
CA CYS A 381 20.39 8.01 13.92
C CYS A 381 20.43 9.55 13.84
N THR A 382 20.93 10.22 14.89
CA THR A 382 21.16 11.68 14.93
C THR A 382 22.64 12.06 14.81
N GLU A 383 22.94 13.10 14.04
CA GLU A 383 24.29 13.66 13.89
C GLU A 383 24.24 15.19 14.01
N GLY A 384 24.50 15.69 15.23
CA GLY A 384 24.33 17.11 15.55
C GLY A 384 22.88 17.56 15.40
N ASP A 385 22.65 18.63 14.63
CA ASP A 385 21.33 19.17 14.33
C ASP A 385 20.62 18.45 13.15
N PHE A 386 21.06 17.24 12.79
CA PHE A 386 20.53 16.46 11.67
C PHE A 386 20.13 15.03 12.08
N VAL A 387 19.20 14.46 11.31
CA VAL A 387 18.72 13.08 11.39
C VAL A 387 19.11 12.36 10.10
N ARG A 388 19.78 11.21 10.20
CA ARG A 388 20.03 10.34 9.06
C ARG A 388 18.79 9.49 8.77
N ILE A 389 18.26 9.64 7.56
CA ILE A 389 17.04 8.97 7.10
C ILE A 389 17.31 7.87 6.05
N GLY A 390 18.58 7.74 5.62
CA GLY A 390 19.00 6.79 4.60
C GLY A 390 20.51 6.80 4.41
N ASP A 391 21.00 6.13 3.37
CA ASP A 391 22.41 6.23 3.02
C ASP A 391 22.69 7.57 2.32
N GLU A 392 23.71 8.29 2.80
CA GLU A 392 24.04 9.69 2.45
C GLU A 392 22.81 10.64 2.37
N GLN A 393 21.81 10.42 3.23
CA GLN A 393 20.54 11.16 3.22
C GLN A 393 20.16 11.65 4.63
N TYR A 394 20.08 12.97 4.77
CA TYR A 394 19.88 13.67 6.04
C TYR A 394 18.75 14.70 5.96
N LEU A 395 18.02 14.87 7.06
CA LEU A 395 17.08 15.98 7.30
C LEU A 395 17.55 16.80 8.51
N PRO A 396 17.25 18.11 8.59
CA PRO A 396 17.47 18.86 9.82
C PRO A 396 16.52 18.35 10.91
N SER A 397 17.00 18.27 12.16
CA SER A 397 16.20 17.78 13.30
C SER A 397 14.99 18.68 13.61
N SER A 398 14.96 19.91 13.08
CA SER A 398 13.80 20.80 13.16
C SER A 398 12.65 20.44 12.21
N ALA A 399 12.84 19.49 11.28
CA ALA A 399 11.79 19.00 10.39
C ALA A 399 10.93 17.90 11.02
N PHE A 400 10.96 17.76 12.35
CA PHE A 400 10.23 16.77 13.14
C PHE A 400 9.74 17.42 14.43
N ALA A 401 8.44 17.35 14.74
CA ALA A 401 7.96 17.77 16.07
C ALA A 401 8.42 16.81 17.18
N GLN A 402 8.57 15.52 16.86
CA GLN A 402 9.04 14.50 17.78
C GLN A 402 9.84 13.42 17.05
N LEU A 403 11.01 13.08 17.62
CA LEU A 403 11.75 11.86 17.27
C LEU A 403 11.42 10.74 18.27
N PRO A 404 11.55 9.46 17.90
CA PRO A 404 11.45 8.35 18.83
C PRO A 404 12.44 8.48 20.00
N GLY A 405 12.07 7.98 21.17
CA GLY A 405 12.83 8.19 22.41
C GLY A 405 14.16 7.42 22.51
N ASP A 406 14.41 6.49 21.59
CA ASP A 406 15.53 5.54 21.57
C ASP A 406 16.53 5.78 20.43
N VAL A 407 16.35 6.83 19.60
CA VAL A 407 17.18 7.08 18.42
C VAL A 407 18.66 7.24 18.81
N PRO A 408 19.57 6.39 18.28
CA PRO A 408 20.98 6.46 18.62
C PRO A 408 21.65 7.68 17.97
N GLY A 409 22.72 8.19 18.58
CA GLY A 409 23.65 9.06 17.86
C GLY A 409 24.36 8.28 16.75
N CYS A 410 24.57 8.90 15.59
CA CYS A 410 25.24 8.26 14.46
C CYS A 410 26.66 7.87 14.85
N ALA A 411 26.90 6.56 14.96
CA ALA A 411 28.25 6.05 15.16
C ALA A 411 29.09 6.43 13.93
N ALA A 412 30.17 7.19 14.16
CA ALA A 412 31.14 7.52 13.11
C ALA A 412 31.55 6.22 12.42
N ALA A 413 31.35 6.15 11.09
CA ALA A 413 31.54 4.92 10.33
C ALA A 413 32.92 4.32 10.64
N PRO A 414 33.02 3.02 11.01
CA PRO A 414 34.29 2.43 11.42
C PRO A 414 35.27 2.58 10.27
N ALA A 415 36.33 3.36 10.49
CA ALA A 415 37.25 3.76 9.43
C ALA A 415 37.75 2.52 8.68
N GLY A 416 37.33 2.40 7.42
CA GLY A 416 37.58 1.22 6.58
C GLY A 416 39.06 0.83 6.64
N PRO A 417 39.38 -0.45 6.89
CA PRO A 417 40.56 -0.90 7.63
C PRO A 417 41.81 -0.16 7.17
N GLY A 418 42.21 0.83 7.99
CA GLY A 418 43.19 1.84 7.61
C GLY A 418 44.45 1.18 7.11
N ALA A 419 44.83 1.49 5.86
CA ALA A 419 45.92 0.83 5.16
C ALA A 419 47.16 0.79 6.06
N ALA A 420 47.55 -0.42 6.49
CA ALA A 420 48.64 -0.59 7.42
C ALA A 420 49.90 0.08 6.84
N PRO A 421 50.61 0.92 7.61
CA PRO A 421 51.80 1.59 7.10
C PRO A 421 52.80 0.53 6.65
N GLY A 422 53.10 0.51 5.35
CA GLY A 422 53.97 -0.48 4.75
C GLY A 422 55.33 -0.48 5.46
N PRO A 423 55.91 -1.65 5.78
CA PRO A 423 57.25 -1.70 6.34
C PRO A 423 58.23 -1.07 5.35
N ALA A 424 59.09 -0.19 5.84
CA ALA A 424 60.16 0.38 5.03
C ALA A 424 61.20 -0.71 4.69
N ASP A 425 61.72 -0.68 3.46
CA ASP A 425 62.84 -1.52 3.05
C ASP A 425 64.12 -1.16 3.85
N ASP A 426 64.80 -2.18 4.36
CA ASP A 426 66.20 -2.10 4.79
C ASP A 426 66.89 -3.47 4.56
N ASP A 427 68.22 -3.46 4.45
CA ASP A 427 68.97 -4.33 3.51
C ASP A 427 69.10 -5.86 3.81
N ALA A 428 69.57 -6.57 2.79
CA ALA A 428 69.64 -8.03 2.65
C ALA A 428 70.62 -8.80 3.57
N ALA A 429 70.38 -10.12 3.76
CA ALA A 429 71.30 -11.18 3.27
C ALA A 429 70.91 -12.65 3.64
N ALA A 430 71.31 -13.58 2.74
CA ALA A 430 71.67 -14.99 2.95
C ALA A 430 70.61 -16.05 3.41
N ALA A 431 70.49 -17.12 2.60
CA ALA A 431 69.91 -18.43 2.97
C ALA A 431 71.01 -19.47 3.27
N PRO A 432 70.70 -20.68 3.81
CA PRO A 432 70.61 -21.85 2.90
C PRO A 432 69.68 -23.04 3.29
N THR A 433 69.13 -23.69 2.26
CA THR A 433 68.86 -25.16 2.09
C THR A 433 68.06 -26.01 3.13
N THR A 434 66.83 -26.41 2.73
CA THR A 434 66.30 -27.79 2.41
C THR A 434 66.92 -29.07 3.04
N PRO A 435 66.21 -30.25 3.12
CA PRO A 435 64.98 -30.71 2.40
C PRO A 435 63.89 -31.33 3.33
N GLY A 436 62.75 -31.91 2.90
CA GLY A 436 62.08 -32.10 1.59
C GLY A 436 61.12 -33.33 1.62
N THR A 437 60.36 -33.60 0.54
CA THR A 437 59.65 -34.87 0.12
C THR A 437 58.30 -34.56 -0.59
N ALA A 438 57.98 -35.33 -1.64
CA ALA A 438 56.79 -35.26 -2.53
C ALA A 438 56.41 -36.72 -2.96
N PRO A 439 55.49 -37.04 -3.91
CA PRO A 439 54.54 -36.25 -4.73
C PRO A 439 53.08 -36.49 -4.22
N ALA A 440 51.96 -36.65 -4.95
CA ALA A 440 51.58 -36.84 -6.38
C ALA A 440 50.05 -36.55 -6.54
N ASP A 441 49.36 -36.60 -7.70
CA ASP A 441 49.67 -36.98 -9.10
C ASP A 441 48.63 -36.29 -10.06
N GLU A 442 48.71 -36.47 -11.38
CA GLU A 442 47.80 -35.91 -12.43
C GLU A 442 47.15 -37.02 -13.31
N PRO A 443 46.13 -36.77 -14.18
CA PRO A 443 46.44 -36.38 -15.58
C PRO A 443 45.37 -35.59 -16.41
N GLU A 444 45.86 -34.64 -17.22
CA GLU A 444 45.59 -34.38 -18.67
C GLU A 444 44.17 -34.59 -19.31
N THR A 445 43.43 -33.54 -19.75
CA THR A 445 43.42 -32.83 -21.08
C THR A 445 42.33 -33.31 -22.11
N PRO A 446 42.11 -32.67 -23.29
CA PRO A 446 41.85 -31.25 -23.63
C PRO A 446 40.61 -31.02 -24.55
N GLY A 447 40.20 -29.76 -24.84
CA GLY A 447 39.27 -29.49 -25.96
C GLY A 447 38.72 -28.07 -26.23
N THR A 448 39.33 -27.37 -27.21
CA THR A 448 38.66 -26.56 -28.28
C THR A 448 37.71 -25.37 -27.96
N ALA A 449 38.16 -24.16 -28.34
CA ALA A 449 37.36 -22.97 -28.70
C ALA A 449 37.20 -22.88 -30.26
N PRO A 450 36.53 -21.90 -30.95
CA PRO A 450 36.20 -20.53 -30.52
C PRO A 450 34.91 -19.86 -31.12
N ALA A 451 34.87 -18.53 -31.03
CA ALA A 451 34.21 -17.54 -31.91
C ALA A 451 32.81 -16.98 -31.55
N THR A 452 32.70 -15.65 -31.69
CA THR A 452 31.47 -14.84 -31.67
C THR A 452 30.88 -14.71 -33.08
N PRO A 453 29.71 -14.07 -33.23
CA PRO A 453 29.77 -12.75 -33.88
C PRO A 453 28.85 -11.67 -33.27
N SER A 454 29.21 -10.41 -33.49
CA SER A 454 28.35 -9.25 -33.23
C SER A 454 27.22 -9.10 -34.27
N SER A 455 26.19 -8.30 -33.96
CA SER A 455 25.20 -7.82 -34.94
C SER A 455 24.71 -6.40 -34.56
N PRO A 456 24.18 -5.61 -35.52
CA PRO A 456 24.57 -4.20 -35.61
C PRO A 456 23.52 -3.17 -35.16
N SER A 457 24.00 -1.95 -34.90
CA SER A 457 23.19 -0.73 -34.85
C SER A 457 22.57 -0.37 -36.21
N SER A 458 21.42 0.30 -36.20
CA SER A 458 20.85 0.95 -37.39
C SER A 458 20.02 2.18 -37.02
N ASP A 459 20.59 3.38 -37.20
CA ASP A 459 19.86 4.65 -37.20
C ASP A 459 19.07 4.84 -38.49
N THR A 460 17.82 5.36 -38.39
CA THR A 460 17.16 6.29 -39.33
C THR A 460 15.79 6.68 -38.72
N PRO A 461 15.37 7.97 -38.72
CA PRO A 461 14.20 8.42 -37.94
C PRO A 461 12.89 8.59 -38.74
N ASP A 462 11.79 8.78 -37.99
CA ASP A 462 10.51 9.43 -38.37
C ASP A 462 9.57 8.69 -39.36
N PRO A 463 8.26 9.06 -39.47
CA PRO A 463 7.58 10.22 -38.86
C PRO A 463 6.34 9.94 -38.00
N ALA A 464 5.93 10.94 -37.21
CA ALA A 464 4.61 11.01 -36.60
C ALA A 464 3.50 11.40 -37.61
N THR A 465 2.29 10.86 -37.44
CA THR A 465 1.02 11.36 -38.02
C THR A 465 -0.15 10.83 -37.17
N PRO A 466 -1.13 11.68 -36.78
CA PRO A 466 -2.22 11.27 -35.90
C PRO A 466 -3.34 10.50 -36.63
N SER A 467 -4.25 9.87 -35.88
CA SER A 467 -5.50 9.34 -36.41
C SER A 467 -6.63 9.42 -35.39
N GLY A 468 -7.50 10.42 -35.56
CA GLY A 468 -8.84 10.44 -35.00
C GLY A 468 -9.86 10.47 -36.13
N THR A 469 -11.01 9.80 -35.96
CA THR A 469 -12.16 9.98 -36.86
C THR A 469 -13.44 9.83 -36.05
N ALA A 470 -14.02 10.97 -35.66
CA ALA A 470 -15.42 11.04 -35.28
C ALA A 470 -16.28 11.08 -36.57
N THR A 471 -17.46 10.46 -36.53
CA THR A 471 -18.43 10.53 -37.63
C THR A 471 -19.21 11.85 -37.61
N GLY A 472 -19.27 12.54 -38.76
CA GLY A 472 -19.80 13.91 -38.86
C GLY A 472 -21.25 14.03 -39.36
N GLY A 473 -21.81 15.25 -39.22
CA GLY A 473 -23.18 15.58 -39.66
C GLY A 473 -23.34 17.03 -40.14
N THR A 474 -23.24 17.23 -41.47
CA THR A 474 -23.87 18.30 -42.27
C THR A 474 -23.82 19.79 -41.80
N SER A 475 -22.78 20.50 -42.27
CA SER A 475 -22.86 21.71 -43.13
C SER A 475 -24.12 22.61 -43.09
N THR A 476 -23.94 23.91 -42.78
CA THR A 476 -24.28 25.03 -43.72
C THR A 476 -23.64 26.36 -43.30
N THR A 477 -23.30 27.22 -44.28
CA THR A 477 -22.81 28.61 -44.10
C THR A 477 -23.29 29.48 -45.28
N PRO A 478 -23.53 30.80 -45.11
CA PRO A 478 -22.53 31.86 -45.39
C PRO A 478 -22.45 32.92 -44.25
N ASP A 479 -21.30 33.44 -43.85
CA ASP A 479 -20.35 34.35 -44.54
C ASP A 479 -20.79 35.84 -44.62
N ALA A 480 -20.15 36.68 -43.80
CA ALA A 480 -19.89 38.12 -43.99
C ALA A 480 -18.96 38.63 -42.87
N GLY A 481 -17.83 39.26 -43.20
CA GLY A 481 -16.78 39.64 -42.24
C GLY A 481 -16.86 41.05 -41.63
N GLY A 482 -15.88 41.38 -40.77
CA GLY A 482 -15.65 42.71 -40.19
C GLY A 482 -14.40 42.73 -39.30
N GLU A 483 -13.52 43.72 -39.49
CA GLU A 483 -12.31 43.96 -38.69
C GLU A 483 -12.58 44.85 -37.45
N PRO A 484 -11.66 44.89 -36.45
CA PRO A 484 -11.94 45.47 -35.13
C PRO A 484 -11.85 47.01 -35.06
N GLY A 485 -12.31 47.57 -33.94
CA GLY A 485 -12.13 48.98 -33.56
C GLY A 485 -12.08 49.14 -32.04
N ASP A 486 -11.40 50.19 -31.59
CA ASP A 486 -10.91 50.38 -30.22
C ASP A 486 -11.98 50.75 -29.15
N GLU A 487 -11.62 50.42 -27.90
CA GLU A 487 -11.64 51.22 -26.64
C GLU A 487 -12.11 52.70 -26.63
N PRO A 488 -12.31 53.34 -25.44
CA PRO A 488 -12.28 52.87 -24.03
C PRO A 488 -13.41 53.45 -23.10
N VAL A 489 -13.11 53.45 -21.79
CA VAL A 489 -13.45 54.38 -20.66
C VAL A 489 -14.62 54.17 -19.67
N ASP A 490 -14.19 54.33 -18.40
CA ASP A 490 -14.83 54.84 -17.17
C ASP A 490 -15.95 54.06 -16.44
N GLY A 491 -15.67 53.77 -15.15
CA GLY A 491 -16.64 53.58 -14.06
C GLY A 491 -16.84 54.89 -13.27
N PRO A 492 -16.85 54.90 -11.92
CA PRO A 492 -16.70 53.80 -10.95
C PRO A 492 -17.74 53.89 -9.78
N ASP A 493 -17.32 53.41 -8.60
CA ASP A 493 -17.75 53.77 -7.23
C ASP A 493 -18.92 53.07 -6.50
N ASP A 494 -18.53 52.50 -5.35
CA ASP A 494 -19.11 52.55 -4.01
C ASP A 494 -20.58 52.23 -3.69
N GLY A 495 -20.72 51.32 -2.73
CA GLY A 495 -21.49 51.64 -1.51
C GLY A 495 -22.50 50.57 -1.05
N PRO A 496 -22.34 49.98 0.13
CA PRO A 496 -23.35 49.10 0.75
C PRO A 496 -24.32 49.88 1.65
N ASP A 497 -25.52 49.34 1.90
CA ASP A 497 -26.12 49.41 3.24
C ASP A 497 -27.26 48.40 3.52
N ASP A 498 -27.45 48.15 4.81
CA ASP A 498 -28.59 47.60 5.57
C ASP A 498 -29.74 46.77 4.92
N GLY A 499 -30.00 45.61 5.55
CA GLY A 499 -31.23 45.49 6.37
C GLY A 499 -32.29 44.43 5.98
N PRO A 500 -32.82 43.63 6.94
CA PRO A 500 -33.82 42.57 6.67
C PRO A 500 -35.26 42.88 7.12
N VAL A 501 -36.26 42.37 6.40
CA VAL A 501 -37.70 42.34 6.77
C VAL A 501 -38.33 41.00 6.29
N PRO A 502 -39.27 40.35 7.03
CA PRO A 502 -39.55 38.92 6.89
C PRO A 502 -40.93 38.54 6.27
N ASP A 503 -41.14 37.22 6.17
CA ASP A 503 -42.38 36.42 6.16
C ASP A 503 -43.61 36.84 5.33
N GLY A 504 -44.12 35.87 4.56
CA GLY A 504 -45.38 35.97 3.82
C GLY A 504 -46.00 34.61 3.49
N ASP A 505 -46.87 34.12 4.37
CA ASP A 505 -47.69 32.91 4.19
C ASP A 505 -48.36 32.82 2.80
N ARG A 506 -48.41 31.60 2.23
CA ARG A 506 -49.55 31.20 1.38
C ARG A 506 -49.78 29.68 1.35
N GLN A 507 -51.05 29.32 1.53
CA GLN A 507 -51.51 27.96 1.75
C GLN A 507 -51.72 27.17 0.44
N ALA A 508 -51.83 25.85 0.60
CA ALA A 508 -52.06 24.88 -0.46
C ALA A 508 -53.37 25.09 -1.24
N ALA A 509 -53.40 24.55 -2.46
CA ALA A 509 -54.62 24.21 -3.20
C ALA A 509 -54.49 22.79 -3.78
N ALA A 510 -55.45 21.92 -3.49
CA ALA A 510 -55.49 20.54 -4.01
C ALA A 510 -56.25 20.46 -5.34
N GLY A 511 -55.94 19.45 -6.18
CA GLY A 511 -56.44 19.38 -7.56
C GLY A 511 -56.49 17.97 -8.19
N THR A 512 -57.13 17.00 -7.53
CA THR A 512 -57.67 15.77 -8.18
C THR A 512 -58.87 16.18 -9.08
N VAL A 513 -59.32 15.53 -10.16
CA VAL A 513 -59.33 14.14 -10.71
C VAL A 513 -59.59 14.27 -12.26
N PRO A 514 -59.89 13.23 -13.08
CA PRO A 514 -59.50 11.81 -13.12
C PRO A 514 -58.89 11.39 -14.50
N GLY A 515 -58.34 10.17 -14.61
CA GLY A 515 -57.75 9.64 -15.86
C GLY A 515 -58.72 8.89 -16.79
N SER A 516 -58.21 8.12 -17.76
CA SER A 516 -58.96 7.08 -18.50
C SER A 516 -58.10 6.12 -19.35
N ALA A 517 -58.67 4.91 -19.56
CA ALA A 517 -58.48 3.98 -20.68
C ALA A 517 -57.11 3.31 -20.92
N GLN A 518 -57.04 2.02 -20.55
CA GLN A 518 -56.21 1.01 -21.21
C GLN A 518 -56.61 0.85 -22.69
N ARG A 519 -55.67 0.43 -23.57
CA ARG A 519 -55.95 -0.43 -24.73
C ARG A 519 -54.69 -1.07 -25.32
N GLY A 520 -54.54 -2.38 -25.13
CA GLY A 520 -53.85 -3.24 -26.11
C GLY A 520 -54.81 -3.60 -27.25
N PRO A 521 -54.28 -4.14 -28.36
CA PRO A 521 -54.59 -5.54 -28.63
C PRO A 521 -53.42 -6.36 -29.23
N SER A 522 -53.52 -7.68 -29.12
CA SER A 522 -52.64 -8.67 -29.77
C SER A 522 -52.89 -8.76 -31.29
N GLY A 523 -51.94 -9.31 -32.07
CA GLY A 523 -52.27 -9.72 -33.45
C GLY A 523 -51.14 -10.16 -34.39
N ALA A 524 -50.61 -11.38 -34.19
CA ALA A 524 -50.05 -12.29 -35.21
C ALA A 524 -49.18 -11.74 -36.39
N ARG A 525 -47.93 -12.18 -36.42
CA ARG A 525 -47.53 -13.28 -37.34
C ARG A 525 -46.39 -14.11 -36.77
#